data_AF-A0A968XWP5-F1
#
_entry.id   AF-A0A968XWP5-F1
#
_cell.length_a   1.000
_cell.length_b   1.000
_cell.length_c   1.000
_cell.angle_alpha   90.00
_cell.angle_beta   90.00
_cell.angle_gamma   90.00
#
_symmetry.space_group_name_H-M   'P 1'
#
loop_
_entity.id
_entity.type
_entity.pdbx_description
1 polymer ?
#
loop_
_entity_poly.entity_id
_entity_poly.type
_entity_poly.pdbx_seq_one_letter_code
_entity_poly.pdbx_strand_id
1 'polypeptide(L)'
;MMQTTGLQDLERPLPEACPQCILVVDDHEAVLQGTVPILRAQYPAAQIMTARDRATAWQLGQAELPELVVVDLSIPETVGGKASPSIGLNLLEQLMTLLPAPNVLVMTASVTALMRIRPKINTYGGGFAALDKANPLEAMAGLIDIAMRGAVHLPGLLRSRAAFEPDWLDLL
;
A
#
# COMPACT_ATOMS: atom_id res chain seq x y z
N MET A 1 4.32 -9.88 -59.24
CA MET A 1 3.29 -9.52 -58.23
C MET A 1 3.96 -9.53 -56.86
N MET A 2 4.39 -8.37 -56.38
CA MET A 2 4.93 -8.20 -55.03
C MET A 2 3.76 -7.84 -54.12
N GLN A 3 3.50 -8.66 -53.10
CA GLN A 3 2.58 -8.28 -52.02
C GLN A 3 3.40 -7.59 -50.94
N THR A 4 3.11 -6.31 -50.72
CA THR A 4 3.56 -5.51 -49.58
C THR A 4 2.72 -5.89 -48.37
N THR A 5 3.27 -6.72 -47.49
CA THR A 5 2.66 -7.02 -46.18
C THR A 5 2.80 -5.79 -45.28
N GLY A 6 1.66 -5.20 -44.94
CA GLY A 6 1.54 -3.95 -44.21
C GLY A 6 2.00 -4.06 -42.75
N LEU A 7 2.62 -2.97 -42.30
CA LEU A 7 2.94 -2.62 -40.93
C LEU A 7 1.66 -2.38 -40.09
N GLN A 8 0.90 -3.42 -39.76
CA GLN A 8 -0.37 -3.29 -39.01
C GLN A 8 -0.29 -3.57 -37.50
N ASP A 9 0.90 -3.83 -36.94
CA ASP A 9 1.02 -4.26 -35.53
C ASP A 9 1.45 -3.17 -34.53
N LEU A 10 1.25 -1.87 -34.82
CA LEU A 10 1.76 -0.78 -33.98
C LEU A 10 0.72 0.08 -33.24
N GLU A 11 -0.54 -0.34 -33.17
CA GLU A 11 -1.57 0.39 -32.40
C GLU A 11 -2.47 -0.56 -31.61
N ARG A 12 -1.87 -1.44 -30.79
CA ARG A 12 -2.66 -2.04 -29.70
C ARG A 12 -2.92 -0.93 -28.68
N PRO A 13 -4.18 -0.56 -28.39
CA PRO A 13 -4.46 0.40 -27.34
C PRO A 13 -3.79 -0.10 -26.06
N LEU A 14 -3.08 0.79 -25.36
CA LEU A 14 -2.74 0.54 -23.97
C LEU A 14 -4.06 0.19 -23.26
N PRO A 15 -4.11 -0.85 -22.41
CA PRO A 15 -5.32 -1.18 -21.68
C PRO A 15 -5.86 0.10 -21.04
N GLU A 16 -7.12 0.44 -21.31
CA GLU A 16 -7.76 1.61 -20.73
C GLU A 16 -7.54 1.54 -19.21
N ALA A 17 -6.89 2.56 -18.66
CA ALA A 17 -6.51 2.57 -17.25
C ALA A 17 -7.76 2.28 -16.40
N CYS A 18 -7.66 1.25 -15.57
CA CYS A 18 -8.71 0.79 -14.67
C CYS A 18 -9.27 2.01 -13.90
N PRO A 19 -10.57 2.34 -14.01
CA PRO A 19 -11.14 3.52 -13.37
C PRO A 19 -10.94 3.42 -11.84
N GLN A 20 -10.09 4.30 -11.29
CA GLN A 20 -9.73 4.41 -9.86
C GLN A 20 -9.70 3.06 -9.12
N CYS A 21 -8.71 2.23 -9.41
CA CYS A 21 -8.63 0.90 -8.81
C CYS A 21 -7.90 0.96 -7.45
N ILE A 22 -8.57 0.48 -6.41
CA ILE A 22 -8.10 0.49 -5.01
C ILE A 22 -7.96 -0.95 -4.54
N LEU A 23 -6.79 -1.28 -3.98
CA LEU A 23 -6.54 -2.58 -3.37
C LEU A 23 -6.53 -2.46 -1.84
N VAL A 24 -7.35 -3.26 -1.16
CA VAL A 24 -7.37 -3.35 0.30
C VAL A 24 -6.84 -4.71 0.73
N VAL A 25 -5.84 -4.74 1.61
CA VAL A 25 -5.15 -5.96 2.03
C VAL A 25 -5.22 -6.10 3.54
N ASP A 26 -5.97 -7.11 4.01
CA ASP A 26 -6.07 -7.48 5.42
C ASP A 26 -6.52 -8.94 5.51
N ASP A 27 -5.89 -9.75 6.37
CA ASP A 27 -6.20 -11.17 6.50
C ASP A 27 -7.50 -11.43 7.29
N HIS A 28 -7.97 -10.41 8.04
CA HIS A 28 -9.20 -10.44 8.81
C HIS A 28 -10.38 -9.87 8.02
N GLU A 29 -11.32 -10.77 7.67
CA GLU A 29 -12.55 -10.43 6.95
C GLU A 29 -13.32 -9.27 7.62
N ALA A 30 -13.43 -9.26 8.95
CA ALA A 30 -14.14 -8.22 9.68
C ALA A 30 -13.54 -6.82 9.46
N VAL A 31 -12.22 -6.72 9.30
CA VAL A 31 -11.55 -5.43 9.01
C VAL A 31 -11.86 -5.00 7.58
N LEU A 32 -11.80 -5.91 6.61
CA LEU A 32 -12.21 -5.62 5.23
C LEU A 32 -13.65 -5.11 5.16
N GLN A 33 -14.58 -5.76 5.87
CA GLN A 33 -16.00 -5.36 5.94
C GLN A 33 -16.21 -3.99 6.60
N GLY A 34 -15.28 -3.52 7.45
CA GLY A 34 -15.31 -2.17 8.00
C GLY A 34 -14.67 -1.12 7.08
N THR A 35 -13.56 -1.47 6.43
CA THR A 35 -12.76 -0.54 5.60
C THR A 35 -13.39 -0.28 4.24
N VAL A 36 -13.88 -1.32 3.55
CA VAL A 36 -14.41 -1.20 2.18
C VAL A 36 -15.62 -0.26 2.09
N PRO A 37 -16.61 -0.28 3.01
CA PRO A 37 -17.73 0.66 2.95
C PRO A 37 -17.32 2.12 3.07
N ILE A 38 -16.31 2.44 3.89
CA ILE A 38 -15.80 3.81 4.06
C ILE A 38 -15.14 4.28 2.76
N LEU A 39 -14.27 3.44 2.18
CA LEU A 39 -13.67 3.72 0.88
C LEU A 39 -14.71 3.87 -0.22
N ARG A 40 -15.75 3.02 -0.23
CA ARG A 40 -16.84 3.10 -1.21
C ARG A 40 -17.66 4.39 -1.08
N ALA A 41 -17.87 4.87 0.14
CA ALA A 41 -18.56 6.13 0.37
C ALA A 41 -17.76 7.34 -0.15
N GLN A 42 -16.42 7.30 -0.03
CA GLN A 42 -15.53 8.37 -0.48
C GLN A 42 -15.21 8.29 -1.99
N TYR A 43 -15.11 7.06 -2.52
CA TYR A 43 -14.77 6.77 -3.92
C TYR A 43 -15.85 5.86 -4.54
N PRO A 44 -17.07 6.39 -4.81
CA PRO A 44 -18.20 5.58 -5.27
C PRO A 44 -17.97 4.92 -6.63
N ALA A 45 -17.15 5.54 -7.49
CA ALA A 45 -16.82 5.03 -8.82
C ALA A 45 -15.59 4.10 -8.84
N ALA A 46 -14.86 3.98 -7.72
CA ALA A 46 -13.64 3.18 -7.67
C ALA A 46 -13.94 1.68 -7.70
N GLN A 47 -13.14 0.92 -8.46
CA GLN A 47 -13.11 -0.52 -8.31
C GLN A 47 -12.29 -0.89 -7.08
N ILE A 48 -12.96 -1.36 -6.02
CA ILE A 48 -12.30 -1.80 -4.79
C ILE A 48 -12.13 -3.31 -4.82
N MET A 49 -10.88 -3.74 -4.75
CA MET A 49 -10.46 -5.14 -4.69
C MET A 49 -9.93 -5.45 -3.29
N THR A 50 -10.06 -6.71 -2.88
CA THR A 50 -9.59 -7.15 -1.57
C THR A 50 -8.66 -8.35 -1.69
N ALA A 51 -7.62 -8.39 -0.87
CA ALA A 51 -6.75 -9.55 -0.70
C ALA A 51 -6.60 -9.88 0.79
N ARG A 52 -6.50 -11.18 1.09
CA ARG A 52 -6.36 -11.68 2.46
C ARG A 52 -4.96 -12.21 2.78
N ASP A 53 -4.05 -12.13 1.81
CA ASP A 53 -2.69 -12.61 1.92
C ASP A 53 -1.78 -11.88 0.94
N ARG A 54 -0.47 -12.13 1.08
CA ARG A 54 0.56 -11.53 0.23
C ARG A 54 0.45 -11.96 -1.22
N ALA A 55 0.28 -13.26 -1.47
CA ALA A 55 0.31 -13.82 -2.82
C ALA A 55 -0.78 -13.22 -3.70
N THR A 56 -2.01 -13.15 -3.19
CA THR A 56 -3.18 -12.57 -3.85
C THR A 56 -3.02 -11.06 -4.02
N ALA A 57 -2.54 -10.35 -3.00
CA ALA A 57 -2.30 -8.91 -3.08
C ALA A 57 -1.27 -8.56 -4.16
N TRP A 58 -0.19 -9.34 -4.26
CA TRP A 58 0.84 -9.15 -5.28
C TRP A 58 0.34 -9.45 -6.69
N GLN A 59 -0.49 -10.49 -6.85
CA GLN A 59 -1.12 -10.80 -8.14
C GLN A 59 -2.04 -9.66 -8.59
N LEU A 60 -2.92 -9.18 -7.71
CA LEU A 60 -3.82 -8.06 -7.99
C LEU A 60 -3.06 -6.77 -8.27
N GLY A 61 -2.02 -6.47 -7.47
CA GLY A 61 -1.20 -5.26 -7.66
C GLY A 61 -0.55 -5.19 -9.04
N GLN A 62 -0.03 -6.31 -9.55
CA GLN A 62 0.55 -6.36 -10.89
C GLN A 62 -0.48 -6.37 -12.02
N ALA A 63 -1.62 -7.04 -11.82
CA ALA A 63 -2.63 -7.16 -12.86
C ALA A 63 -3.42 -5.85 -13.06
N GLU A 64 -3.69 -5.14 -11.96
CA GLU A 64 -4.69 -4.06 -11.93
C GLU A 64 -4.06 -2.68 -11.73
N LEU A 65 -2.77 -2.61 -11.36
CA LEU A 65 -2.00 -1.38 -11.16
C LEU A 65 -2.77 -0.33 -10.34
N PRO A 66 -3.12 -0.64 -9.08
CA PRO A 66 -3.99 0.21 -8.28
C PRO A 66 -3.39 1.60 -8.05
N GLU A 67 -4.23 2.63 -8.01
CA GLU A 67 -3.81 3.99 -7.67
C GLU A 67 -3.60 4.16 -6.16
N LEU A 68 -4.28 3.32 -5.36
CA LEU A 68 -4.18 3.29 -3.91
C LEU A 68 -4.13 1.85 -3.41
N VAL A 69 -3.19 1.58 -2.52
CA VAL A 69 -3.16 0.37 -1.71
C VAL A 69 -3.39 0.74 -0.25
N VAL A 70 -4.39 0.12 0.37
CA VAL A 70 -4.61 0.13 1.82
C VAL A 70 -4.17 -1.23 2.36
N VAL A 71 -3.17 -1.28 3.25
CA VAL A 71 -2.53 -2.55 3.62
C VAL A 71 -2.27 -2.67 5.12
N ASP A 72 -2.62 -3.82 5.71
CA ASP A 72 -2.04 -4.28 6.97
C ASP A 72 -0.69 -4.98 6.73
N LEU A 73 0.24 -4.73 7.64
CA LEU A 73 1.53 -5.41 7.64
C LEU A 73 1.42 -6.85 8.16
N SER A 74 0.52 -7.10 9.11
CA SER A 74 0.36 -8.42 9.73
C SER A 74 -0.53 -9.32 8.87
N ILE A 75 0.00 -9.76 7.73
CA ILE A 75 -0.69 -10.67 6.80
C ILE A 75 0.09 -11.97 6.61
N PRO A 76 -0.56 -13.07 6.21
CA PRO A 76 0.12 -14.30 5.86
C PRO A 76 0.60 -14.29 4.40
N GLU A 77 1.46 -15.25 4.07
CA GLU A 77 1.93 -15.47 2.70
C GLU A 77 0.76 -15.93 1.80
N THR A 78 -0.04 -16.86 2.30
CA THR A 78 -1.27 -17.39 1.70
C THR A 78 -2.37 -17.50 2.75
N VAL A 79 -3.65 -17.49 2.34
CA VAL A 79 -4.80 -17.60 3.25
C VAL A 79 -4.66 -18.80 4.19
N GLY A 80 -4.88 -18.56 5.48
CA GLY A 80 -4.78 -19.58 6.54
C GLY A 80 -3.35 -19.80 7.07
N GLY A 81 -2.35 -19.15 6.48
CA GLY A 81 -0.98 -19.14 6.98
C GLY A 81 -0.79 -18.27 8.23
N LYS A 82 0.43 -18.27 8.77
CA LYS A 82 0.78 -17.41 9.91
C LYS A 82 1.04 -15.98 9.44
N ALA A 83 0.26 -15.04 9.96
CA ALA A 83 0.44 -13.62 9.71
C ALA A 83 1.73 -13.07 10.38
N SER A 84 2.44 -12.17 9.70
CA SER A 84 3.55 -11.44 10.32
C SER A 84 3.86 -10.11 9.63
N PRO A 85 4.30 -9.07 10.38
CA PRO A 85 4.70 -7.78 9.81
C PRO A 85 5.79 -7.87 8.73
N SER A 86 6.68 -8.86 8.81
CA SER A 86 7.74 -9.04 7.82
C SER A 86 7.20 -9.41 6.44
N ILE A 87 6.09 -10.16 6.38
CA ILE A 87 5.44 -10.54 5.11
C ILE A 87 4.79 -9.30 4.48
N GLY A 88 4.05 -8.51 5.26
CA GLY A 88 3.45 -7.28 4.75
C GLY A 88 4.47 -6.19 4.40
N LEU A 89 5.59 -6.09 5.11
CA LEU A 89 6.70 -5.22 4.71
C LEU A 89 7.29 -5.65 3.36
N ASN A 90 7.48 -6.96 3.15
CA ASN A 90 7.97 -7.47 1.87
C ASN A 90 6.99 -7.19 0.72
N LEU A 91 5.68 -7.37 0.95
CA LEU A 91 4.64 -6.96 0.01
C LEU A 91 4.76 -5.48 -0.34
N LEU A 92 4.83 -4.64 0.69
CA LEU A 92 4.84 -3.20 0.55
C LEU A 92 6.05 -2.73 -0.25
N GLU A 93 7.25 -3.24 0.05
CA GLU A 93 8.45 -2.94 -0.72
C GLU A 93 8.33 -3.35 -2.19
N GLN A 94 7.65 -4.46 -2.50
CA GLN A 94 7.40 -4.89 -3.87
C GLN A 94 6.39 -3.97 -4.57
N LEU A 95 5.27 -3.64 -3.93
CA LEU A 95 4.25 -2.75 -4.48
C LEU A 95 4.80 -1.35 -4.77
N MET A 96 5.69 -0.84 -3.91
CA MET A 96 6.39 0.44 -4.11
C MET A 96 7.32 0.46 -5.34
N THR A 97 7.57 -0.68 -5.98
CA THR A 97 8.39 -0.76 -7.20
C THR A 97 7.57 -0.89 -8.49
N LEU A 98 6.24 -0.99 -8.38
CA LEU A 98 5.35 -1.02 -9.55
C LEU A 98 5.44 0.28 -10.34
N LEU A 99 5.11 0.20 -11.64
CA LEU A 99 5.08 1.34 -12.55
C LEU A 99 3.73 1.33 -13.29
N PRO A 100 2.83 2.29 -13.01
CA PRO A 100 2.96 3.36 -12.02
C PRO A 100 2.97 2.82 -10.57
N ALA A 101 3.66 3.53 -9.68
CA ALA A 101 3.71 3.16 -8.26
C ALA A 101 2.42 3.62 -7.56
N PRO A 102 1.78 2.78 -6.72
CA PRO A 102 0.53 3.14 -6.04
C PRO A 102 0.75 4.18 -4.94
N ASN A 103 -0.25 5.01 -4.63
CA ASN A 103 -0.26 5.64 -3.32
C ASN A 103 -0.50 4.57 -2.25
N VAL A 104 0.06 4.76 -1.05
CA VAL A 104 -0.02 3.77 0.02
C VAL A 104 -0.63 4.37 1.27
N LEU A 105 -1.59 3.64 1.85
CA LEU A 105 -1.95 3.76 3.25
C LEU A 105 -1.63 2.45 3.97
N VAL A 106 -0.75 2.50 4.96
CA VAL A 106 -0.53 1.36 5.87
C VAL A 106 -1.45 1.50 7.08
N MET A 107 -2.24 0.48 7.38
CA MET A 107 -3.01 0.38 8.62
C MET A 107 -2.45 -0.76 9.45
N THR A 108 -1.75 -0.48 10.55
CA THR A 108 -1.09 -1.55 11.33
C THR A 108 -1.12 -1.29 12.83
N ALA A 109 -1.18 -2.35 13.63
CA ALA A 109 -1.00 -2.27 15.08
C ALA A 109 0.48 -2.14 15.48
N SER A 110 1.43 -2.34 14.55
CA SER A 110 2.86 -2.26 14.81
C SER A 110 3.53 -1.25 13.88
N VAL A 111 3.24 0.03 14.12
CA VAL A 111 3.78 1.14 13.31
C VAL A 111 5.31 1.17 13.31
N THR A 112 5.94 0.73 14.39
CA THR A 112 7.41 0.63 14.51
C THR A 112 8.04 -0.29 13.47
N ALA A 113 7.30 -1.25 12.93
CA ALA A 113 7.79 -2.12 11.85
C ALA A 113 8.22 -1.32 10.61
N LEU A 114 7.58 -0.18 10.34
CA LEU A 114 7.91 0.69 9.20
C LEU A 114 9.29 1.36 9.34
N MET A 115 9.89 1.42 10.53
CA MET A 115 11.26 1.92 10.69
C MET A 115 12.26 1.15 9.83
N ARG A 116 12.03 -0.15 9.60
CA ARG A 116 12.87 -1.03 8.79
C ARG A 116 12.97 -0.60 7.32
N ILE A 117 11.94 0.07 6.80
CA ILE A 117 11.86 0.50 5.40
C ILE A 117 11.77 2.03 5.26
N ARG A 118 11.96 2.78 6.36
CA ARG A 118 11.90 4.26 6.36
C ARG A 118 12.74 4.91 5.26
N PRO A 119 13.99 4.49 4.97
CA PRO A 119 14.76 5.06 3.86
C PRO A 119 14.04 4.93 2.52
N LYS A 120 13.39 3.80 2.26
CA LYS A 120 12.63 3.56 1.03
C LYS A 120 11.37 4.41 0.95
N ILE A 121 10.68 4.58 2.07
CA ILE A 121 9.51 5.49 2.17
C ILE A 121 9.93 6.93 1.86
N ASN A 122 11.07 7.40 2.39
CA ASN A 122 11.53 8.77 2.18
C ASN A 122 11.93 9.07 0.73
N THR A 123 12.35 8.07 -0.04
CA THR A 123 12.69 8.21 -1.46
C THR A 123 11.53 7.78 -2.37
N TYR A 124 10.37 7.44 -1.80
CA TYR A 124 9.24 6.94 -2.56
C TYR A 124 8.59 8.08 -3.37
N GLY A 125 8.34 7.83 -4.66
CA GLY A 125 7.77 8.83 -5.57
C GLY A 125 6.25 8.95 -5.48
N GLY A 126 5.56 7.95 -4.91
CA GLY A 126 4.13 8.01 -4.62
C GLY A 126 3.86 8.58 -3.23
N GLY A 127 2.60 8.90 -2.94
CA GLY A 127 2.23 9.30 -1.58
C GLY A 127 2.16 8.10 -0.64
N PHE A 128 2.40 8.37 0.64
CA PHE A 128 2.53 7.33 1.65
C PHE A 128 2.03 7.82 3.00
N ALA A 129 0.98 7.20 3.53
CA ALA A 129 0.49 7.46 4.87
C ALA A 129 0.52 6.20 5.72
N ALA A 130 0.61 6.36 7.04
CA ALA A 130 0.44 5.26 7.98
C ALA A 130 -0.50 5.63 9.14
N LEU A 131 -1.44 4.74 9.43
CA LEU A 131 -2.39 4.79 10.53
C LEU A 131 -2.07 3.66 11.52
N ASP A 132 -1.91 4.02 12.79
CA ASP A 132 -1.93 3.04 13.86
C ASP A 132 -3.37 2.56 14.07
N LYS A 133 -3.61 1.24 13.96
CA LYS A 133 -4.94 0.61 14.13
C LYS A 133 -5.57 0.88 15.51
N ALA A 134 -4.80 1.33 16.50
CA ALA A 134 -5.34 1.80 17.77
C ALA A 134 -6.15 3.12 17.65
N ASN A 135 -6.02 3.85 16.54
CA ASN A 135 -6.81 5.06 16.26
C ASN A 135 -8.15 4.73 15.58
N PRO A 136 -9.14 5.65 15.69
CA PRO A 136 -10.42 5.48 15.03
C PRO A 136 -10.28 5.37 13.50
N LEU A 137 -11.09 4.50 12.90
CA LEU A 137 -11.07 4.23 11.47
C LEU A 137 -11.44 5.46 10.63
N GLU A 138 -12.18 6.40 11.20
CA GLU A 138 -12.57 7.67 10.58
C GLU A 138 -11.35 8.55 10.25
N ALA A 139 -10.24 8.39 10.98
CA ALA A 139 -8.98 9.10 10.69
C ALA A 139 -8.36 8.64 9.35
N MET A 140 -8.76 7.48 8.83
CA MET A 140 -8.28 6.90 7.58
C MET A 140 -8.51 7.84 6.38
N ALA A 141 -9.70 8.43 6.26
CA ALA A 141 -10.08 9.23 5.09
C ALA A 141 -9.12 10.42 4.86
N GLY A 142 -8.78 11.15 5.92
CA GLY A 142 -7.84 12.26 5.84
C GLY A 142 -6.41 11.83 5.49
N LEU A 143 -5.97 10.64 5.94
CA LEU A 143 -4.66 10.10 5.58
C LEU A 143 -4.61 9.62 4.12
N ILE A 144 -5.69 9.05 3.61
CA ILE A 144 -5.82 8.69 2.20
C ILE A 144 -5.73 9.96 1.36
N ASP A 145 -6.45 11.02 1.71
CA ASP A 145 -6.39 12.30 0.97
C ASP A 145 -4.97 12.87 0.90
N ILE A 146 -4.19 12.73 1.98
CA ILE A 146 -2.77 13.13 2.01
C ILE A 146 -1.96 12.25 1.05
N ALA A 147 -2.09 10.93 1.13
CA ALA A 147 -1.36 10.00 0.28
C ALA A 147 -1.72 10.18 -1.22
N MET A 148 -3.00 10.33 -1.55
CA MET A 148 -3.46 10.53 -2.93
C MET A 148 -2.95 11.82 -3.57
N ARG A 149 -2.52 12.81 -2.76
CA ARG A 149 -1.85 14.04 -3.23
C ARG A 149 -0.34 13.89 -3.40
N GLY A 150 0.20 12.68 -3.24
CA GLY A 150 1.64 12.39 -3.34
C GLY A 150 2.44 12.75 -2.09
N ALA A 151 1.79 13.08 -0.96
CA ALA A 151 2.48 13.47 0.26
C ALA A 151 2.76 12.27 1.18
N VAL A 152 3.78 12.41 2.03
CA VAL A 152 4.17 11.41 3.03
C VAL A 152 3.71 11.83 4.43
N HIS A 153 2.95 10.99 5.12
CA HIS A 153 2.51 11.19 6.51
C HIS A 153 2.70 9.94 7.37
N LEU A 154 3.75 9.94 8.20
CA LEU A 154 4.02 8.87 9.16
C LEU A 154 3.65 9.32 10.58
N PRO A 155 3.17 8.44 11.47
CA PRO A 155 2.91 8.76 12.88
C PRO A 155 4.13 9.35 13.60
N GLY A 156 3.90 10.16 14.64
CA GLY A 156 4.94 10.94 15.32
C GLY A 156 6.17 10.14 15.75
N LEU A 157 5.98 8.90 16.18
CA LEU A 157 7.07 7.98 16.56
C LEU A 157 8.06 7.73 15.42
N LEU A 158 7.58 7.66 14.17
CA LEU A 158 8.42 7.47 12.98
C LEU A 158 9.01 8.79 12.45
N ARG A 159 8.42 9.93 12.82
CA ARG A 159 8.91 11.26 12.44
C ARG A 159 10.13 11.68 13.26
N SER A 160 10.26 11.21 14.51
CA SER A 160 11.44 11.50 15.32
C SER A 160 12.73 10.98 14.63
N ARG A 161 13.76 11.83 14.58
CA ARG A 161 15.13 11.46 14.19
C ARG A 161 15.91 10.91 15.40
N ALA A 162 15.35 10.94 16.60
CA ALA A 162 16.03 10.65 17.85
C ALA A 162 15.17 9.73 18.75
N ALA A 163 15.56 8.47 18.86
CA ALA A 163 15.28 7.60 20.01
C ALA A 163 16.15 6.31 19.94
N PHE A 164 17.44 6.48 19.68
CA PHE A 164 18.53 5.55 20.03
C PHE A 164 19.69 6.52 20.29
N GLU A 165 20.18 6.67 21.51
CA GLU A 165 20.97 5.67 22.23
C GLU A 165 20.88 5.91 23.77
N PRO A 166 20.52 4.89 24.58
CA PRO A 166 20.63 4.99 26.05
C PRO A 166 21.94 4.49 26.67
N ASP A 167 23.01 4.19 25.91
CA ASP A 167 24.17 3.44 26.46
C ASP A 167 25.52 4.20 26.47
N TRP A 168 25.56 5.54 26.35
CA TRP A 168 26.81 6.32 26.47
C TRP A 168 26.87 7.30 27.65
N LEU A 169 26.02 7.15 28.67
CA LEU A 169 26.03 8.03 29.85
C LEU A 169 26.59 7.38 31.14
N ASP A 170 27.28 6.25 31.06
CA ASP A 170 28.06 5.68 32.18
C ASP A 170 29.58 5.78 31.95
N LEU A 171 30.06 6.97 31.57
CA LEU A 171 31.48 7.30 31.54
C LEU A 171 31.72 8.72 32.05
N LEU A 172 31.43 8.95 33.34
CA LEU A 172 32.11 9.96 34.18
C LEU A 172 32.15 9.48 35.64
#